data_AF-A0A662UG24-F1
#
_entry.id   AF-A0A662UG24-F1
#
_cell.length_a   1.000
_cell.length_b   1.000
_cell.length_c   1.000
_cell.angle_alpha   90.00
_cell.angle_beta   90.00
_cell.angle_gamma   90.00
#
_symmetry.space_group_name_H-M   'P 1'
#
loop_
_entity.id
_entity.type
_entity.pdbx_description
1 polymer ?
#
loop_
_entity_poly.entity_id
_entity_poly.type
_entity_poly.pdbx_seq_one_letter_code
_entity_poly.pdbx_strand_id
1 'polypeptide(L)'
;MHVKNSEKVRILGVWRGRLPKGCELCMKGLKVVVYVTGFCEANCFYCPLSTERRNPRSFYVDEERINNIENVVLEVEAVGARGASITGGEPLASIERVENIISLLKDVYGDKFHIHLYTHGGHLTPDIIRRLDRLGLDELRFHPRYERSFKYLEYATRNTSMEVGVEVPAIPGRVAELTKLVERTWLAGAKFININELEYSETNLAKLLIRGLKPAAGKPYVLGSFETALQVLRYVEEKGLDISVHICPAVFKDAVQMRLRLIRKALATAAPHEEVTPSGTLRSLRIPNDLYDRLSRYLPQLPALSHPADGKYIYVNPRVLDLLPKELREEVESRGIYEERYPSILSSYSLVTKEVGARGQ
;
A
#
# COMPACT_ATOMS: atom_id res chain seq x y z
N MET A 1 12.72 13.93 24.83
CA MET A 1 13.50 14.06 23.57
C MET A 1 13.06 15.33 22.83
N HIS A 2 13.92 16.36 22.66
CA HIS A 2 13.61 17.47 21.73
C HIS A 2 13.80 16.97 20.31
N VAL A 3 12.76 16.34 19.75
CA VAL A 3 12.70 16.01 18.34
C VAL A 3 12.60 17.34 17.59
N LYS A 4 13.75 17.97 17.30
CA LYS A 4 13.80 19.03 16.29
C LYS A 4 13.14 18.46 15.05
N ASN A 5 12.16 19.20 14.55
CA ASN A 5 11.23 18.87 13.48
C ASN A 5 11.96 18.67 12.14
N SER A 6 12.84 17.67 12.07
CA SER A 6 13.59 17.35 10.87
C SER A 6 12.64 16.75 9.86
N GLU A 7 12.79 17.16 8.60
CA GLU A 7 11.98 16.68 7.49
C GLU A 7 11.94 15.14 7.42
N LYS A 8 13.06 14.48 7.78
CA LYS A 8 13.16 13.02 7.88
C LYS A 8 12.18 12.41 8.89
N VAL A 9 11.97 13.04 10.04
CA VAL A 9 11.01 12.57 11.06
C VAL A 9 9.57 12.69 10.57
N ARG A 10 9.26 13.78 9.85
CA ARG A 10 7.94 14.00 9.24
C ARG A 10 7.64 13.04 8.08
N ILE A 11 8.66 12.37 7.55
CA ILE A 11 8.51 11.36 6.49
C ILE A 11 8.52 9.94 7.07
N LEU A 12 9.51 9.56 7.88
CA LEU A 12 9.68 8.18 8.35
C LEU A 12 8.87 7.84 9.60
N GLY A 13 8.41 8.86 10.35
CA GLY A 13 7.71 8.67 11.61
C GLY A 13 8.62 8.63 12.82
N VAL A 14 8.01 8.38 13.97
CA VAL A 14 8.67 8.29 15.28
C VAL A 14 8.13 7.07 16.00
N TRP A 15 8.97 6.32 16.71
CA TRP A 15 8.51 5.24 17.55
C TRP A 15 9.29 5.13 18.85
N ARG A 16 8.64 4.54 19.85
CA ARG A 16 9.23 4.06 21.10
C ARG A 16 9.01 2.55 21.20
N GLY A 17 10.01 1.84 21.70
CA GLY A 17 9.97 0.39 21.81
C GLY A 17 10.28 -0.29 20.48
N ARG A 18 9.76 -1.50 20.29
CA ARG A 18 9.98 -2.28 19.07
C ARG A 18 8.91 -1.96 18.05
N LEU A 19 9.33 -1.67 16.83
CA LEU A 19 8.39 -1.47 15.73
C LEU A 19 7.70 -2.82 15.39
N PRO A 20 6.36 -2.86 15.23
CA PRO A 20 5.65 -4.08 14.85
C PRO A 20 6.15 -4.61 13.50
N LYS A 21 6.16 -5.93 13.32
CA LYS A 21 6.75 -6.56 12.13
C LYS A 21 6.12 -6.04 10.84
N GLY A 22 4.80 -5.86 10.84
CA GLY A 22 4.10 -5.27 9.70
C GLY A 22 4.59 -3.87 9.32
N CYS A 23 4.95 -3.04 10.31
CA CYS A 23 5.49 -1.70 10.07
C CYS A 23 6.93 -1.75 9.55
N GLU A 24 7.77 -2.65 10.07
CA GLU A 24 9.14 -2.86 9.55
C GLU A 24 9.13 -3.23 8.05
N LEU A 25 8.23 -4.12 7.64
CA LEU A 25 8.10 -4.54 6.25
C LEU A 25 7.55 -3.40 5.36
N CYS A 26 6.59 -2.64 5.90
CA CYS A 26 6.01 -1.47 5.24
C CYS A 26 7.08 -0.42 4.90
N MET A 27 7.97 -0.09 5.85
CA MET A 27 9.09 0.84 5.66
C MET A 27 10.10 0.40 4.60
N LYS A 28 10.14 -0.89 4.28
CA LYS A 28 11.02 -1.46 3.26
C LYS A 28 10.33 -1.67 1.90
N GLY A 29 9.04 -1.32 1.78
CA GLY A 29 8.24 -1.61 0.58
C GLY A 29 8.04 -3.11 0.32
N LEU A 30 8.11 -3.94 1.37
CA LEU A 30 8.07 -5.41 1.27
C LEU A 30 6.69 -5.98 1.60
N LYS A 31 5.63 -5.20 1.46
CA LYS A 31 4.29 -5.58 1.91
C LYS A 31 3.21 -5.15 0.95
N VAL A 32 2.45 -6.10 0.42
CA VAL A 32 1.26 -5.83 -0.41
C VAL A 32 0.04 -5.52 0.47
N VAL A 33 -0.87 -4.69 -0.05
CA VAL A 33 -2.12 -4.31 0.62
C VAL A 33 -3.30 -4.98 -0.05
N VAL A 34 -3.89 -5.98 0.59
CA VAL A 34 -5.07 -6.69 0.09
C VAL A 34 -6.33 -6.05 0.65
N TYR A 35 -7.05 -5.32 -0.20
CA TYR A 35 -8.29 -4.63 0.15
C TYR A 35 -9.50 -5.53 -0.16
N VAL A 36 -10.03 -6.23 0.84
CA VAL A 36 -10.95 -7.37 0.62
C VAL A 36 -12.40 -6.98 0.37
N THR A 37 -12.87 -5.83 0.87
CA THR A 37 -14.24 -5.35 0.69
C THR A 37 -14.32 -3.85 0.98
N GLY A 38 -15.21 -3.13 0.31
CA GLY A 38 -15.54 -1.74 0.66
C GLY A 38 -16.64 -1.58 1.70
N PHE A 39 -17.32 -2.66 2.09
CA PHE A 39 -18.38 -2.61 3.08
C PHE A 39 -17.82 -2.25 4.46
N CYS A 40 -18.46 -1.30 5.14
CA CYS A 40 -18.20 -0.96 6.54
C CYS A 40 -19.37 -0.17 7.12
N GLU A 41 -19.86 -0.58 8.28
CA GLU A 41 -20.95 0.06 9.01
C GLU A 41 -20.49 1.16 9.97
N ALA A 42 -19.17 1.25 10.25
CA ALA A 42 -18.63 2.14 11.29
C ALA A 42 -18.79 3.65 10.99
N ASN A 43 -18.96 4.02 9.71
CA ASN A 43 -19.29 5.38 9.24
C ASN A 43 -18.44 6.51 9.86
N CYS A 44 -17.15 6.26 10.10
CA CYS A 44 -16.26 7.20 10.75
C CYS A 44 -16.21 8.55 10.01
N PHE A 45 -16.34 9.66 10.75
CA PHE A 45 -16.31 11.00 10.15
C PHE A 45 -14.96 11.32 9.49
N TYR A 46 -13.90 10.64 9.91
CA TYR A 46 -12.54 10.77 9.41
C TYR A 46 -12.16 9.74 8.33
N CYS A 47 -13.08 8.85 7.90
CA CYS A 47 -12.74 7.78 6.96
C CYS A 47 -12.23 8.31 5.60
N PRO A 48 -10.95 8.11 5.24
CA PRO A 48 -10.34 8.71 4.05
C PRO A 48 -10.59 7.90 2.77
N LEU A 49 -11.36 6.80 2.82
CA LEU A 49 -11.60 5.95 1.66
C LEU A 49 -12.32 6.70 0.54
N SER A 50 -11.82 6.55 -0.70
CA SER A 50 -12.45 7.07 -1.90
C SER A 50 -13.85 6.48 -2.13
N THR A 51 -14.66 7.16 -2.94
CA THR A 51 -16.02 6.69 -3.30
C THR A 51 -16.00 5.30 -3.91
N GLU A 52 -15.02 5.01 -4.77
CA GLU A 52 -14.83 3.70 -5.40
C GLU A 52 -14.51 2.62 -4.37
N ARG A 53 -13.57 2.89 -3.45
CA ARG A 53 -13.19 1.92 -2.42
C ARG A 53 -14.33 1.66 -1.42
N ARG A 54 -15.30 2.56 -1.26
CA ARG A 54 -16.52 2.33 -0.44
C ARG A 54 -17.55 1.39 -1.06
N ASN A 55 -17.39 0.96 -2.32
CA ASN A 55 -18.30 -0.01 -2.91
C ASN A 55 -18.13 -1.39 -2.22
N PRO A 56 -19.20 -2.04 -1.71
CA PRO A 56 -19.11 -3.36 -1.07
C PRO A 56 -18.44 -4.46 -1.90
N ARG A 57 -18.43 -4.33 -3.24
CA ARG A 57 -17.78 -5.27 -4.16
C ARG A 57 -16.35 -4.88 -4.54
N SER A 58 -15.80 -3.86 -3.90
CA SER A 58 -14.42 -3.44 -4.09
C SER A 58 -13.46 -4.49 -3.56
N PHE A 59 -12.64 -5.03 -4.47
CA PHE A 59 -11.58 -5.99 -4.15
C PHE A 59 -10.33 -5.57 -4.91
N TYR A 60 -9.25 -5.29 -4.17
CA TYR A 60 -8.00 -4.81 -4.74
C TYR A 60 -6.81 -5.51 -4.10
N VAL A 61 -5.71 -5.60 -4.85
CA VAL A 61 -4.38 -5.81 -4.30
C VAL A 61 -3.52 -4.61 -4.69
N ASP A 62 -3.00 -3.92 -3.68
CA ASP A 62 -2.41 -2.59 -3.80
C ASP A 62 -3.33 -1.62 -4.59
N GLU A 63 -2.90 -1.14 -5.74
CA GLU A 63 -3.65 -0.25 -6.62
C GLU A 63 -4.47 -0.99 -7.71
N GLU A 64 -4.32 -2.31 -7.84
CA GLU A 64 -4.96 -3.14 -8.87
C GLU A 64 -6.34 -3.62 -8.43
N ARG A 65 -7.36 -3.40 -9.26
CA ARG A 65 -8.69 -3.98 -9.04
C ARG A 65 -8.71 -5.42 -9.51
N ILE A 66 -8.98 -6.34 -8.60
CA ILE A 66 -8.98 -7.78 -8.89
C ILE A 66 -10.36 -8.37 -8.68
N ASN A 67 -10.65 -9.45 -9.40
CA ASN A 67 -11.85 -10.26 -9.22
C ASN A 67 -11.53 -11.65 -8.67
N ASN A 68 -10.24 -12.00 -8.58
CA ASN A 68 -9.79 -13.33 -8.22
C ASN A 68 -8.62 -13.31 -7.23
N ILE A 69 -8.58 -14.27 -6.29
CA ILE A 69 -7.62 -14.26 -5.18
C ILE A 69 -6.19 -14.61 -5.63
N GLU A 70 -6.03 -15.37 -6.72
CA GLU A 70 -4.73 -15.74 -7.28
C GLU A 70 -3.96 -14.51 -7.77
N ASN A 71 -4.64 -13.41 -8.11
CA ASN A 71 -3.96 -12.15 -8.42
C ASN A 71 -3.21 -11.56 -7.22
N VAL A 72 -3.58 -11.93 -5.98
CA VAL A 72 -2.81 -11.55 -4.79
C VAL A 72 -1.42 -12.16 -4.84
N VAL A 73 -1.29 -13.43 -5.26
CA VAL A 73 0.01 -14.11 -5.41
C VAL A 73 0.83 -13.43 -6.51
N LEU A 74 0.22 -13.11 -7.65
CA LEU A 74 0.91 -12.39 -8.74
C LEU A 74 1.47 -11.04 -8.27
N GLU A 75 0.72 -10.28 -7.46
CA GLU A 75 1.20 -9.01 -6.93
C GLU A 75 2.32 -9.22 -5.90
N VAL A 76 2.22 -10.24 -5.04
CA VAL A 76 3.28 -10.59 -4.09
C VAL A 76 4.58 -10.90 -4.82
N GLU A 77 4.53 -11.70 -5.89
CA GLU A 77 5.69 -12.00 -6.73
C GLU A 77 6.24 -10.75 -7.42
N ALA A 78 5.37 -9.94 -8.05
CA ALA A 78 5.78 -8.74 -8.78
C ALA A 78 6.45 -7.71 -7.87
N VAL A 79 5.95 -7.51 -6.64
CA VAL A 79 6.55 -6.62 -5.65
C VAL A 79 7.76 -7.29 -4.97
N GLY A 80 7.89 -8.62 -5.05
CA GLY A 80 8.82 -9.41 -4.23
C GLY A 80 8.55 -9.18 -2.75
N ALA A 81 7.29 -9.20 -2.36
CA ALA A 81 6.83 -8.92 -1.01
C ALA A 81 7.15 -10.07 -0.05
N ARG A 82 7.26 -9.73 1.23
CA ARG A 82 7.55 -10.66 2.34
C ARG A 82 6.45 -10.69 3.40
N GLY A 83 5.34 -10.02 3.10
CA GLY A 83 4.15 -9.99 3.89
C GLY A 83 2.98 -9.32 3.18
N ALA A 84 1.79 -9.43 3.78
CA ALA A 84 0.56 -8.84 3.28
C ALA A 84 -0.23 -8.16 4.41
N SER A 85 -0.91 -7.06 4.11
CA SER A 85 -1.92 -6.45 4.99
C SER A 85 -3.29 -6.71 4.42
N ILE A 86 -4.17 -7.29 5.20
CA ILE A 86 -5.57 -7.47 4.85
C ILE A 86 -6.37 -6.33 5.46
N THR A 87 -6.97 -5.51 4.61
CA THR A 87 -7.71 -4.30 4.96
C THR A 87 -8.95 -4.15 4.08
N GLY A 88 -9.68 -3.06 4.21
CA GLY A 88 -10.96 -2.87 3.53
C GLY A 88 -11.70 -1.65 4.07
N GLY A 89 -13.02 -1.71 3.99
CA GLY A 89 -13.90 -1.04 4.94
C GLY A 89 -13.81 -1.75 6.29
N GLU A 90 -14.48 -2.90 6.40
CA GLU A 90 -14.34 -3.86 7.49
C GLU A 90 -14.06 -5.26 6.91
N PRO A 91 -12.81 -5.73 6.97
CA PRO A 91 -12.41 -7.01 6.38
C PRO A 91 -13.23 -8.20 6.86
N LEU A 92 -13.61 -8.23 8.15
CA LEU A 92 -14.35 -9.36 8.71
C LEU A 92 -15.80 -9.46 8.22
N ALA A 93 -16.33 -8.42 7.56
CA ALA A 93 -17.59 -8.53 6.82
C ALA A 93 -17.47 -9.44 5.58
N SER A 94 -16.25 -9.83 5.21
CA SER A 94 -15.96 -10.81 4.15
C SER A 94 -15.00 -11.89 4.68
N ILE A 95 -15.33 -12.47 5.82
CA ILE A 95 -14.47 -13.42 6.56
C ILE A 95 -13.96 -14.59 5.70
N GLU A 96 -14.81 -15.20 4.88
CA GLU A 96 -14.41 -16.31 4.00
C GLU A 96 -13.28 -15.90 3.04
N ARG A 97 -13.37 -14.69 2.48
CA ARG A 97 -12.31 -14.14 1.61
C ARG A 97 -11.03 -13.89 2.40
N VAL A 98 -11.13 -13.35 3.61
CA VAL A 98 -9.98 -13.13 4.50
C VAL A 98 -9.26 -14.45 4.78
N GLU A 99 -10.01 -15.48 5.16
CA GLU A 99 -9.46 -16.81 5.49
C GLU A 99 -8.82 -17.49 4.29
N ASN A 100 -9.48 -17.44 3.12
CA ASN A 100 -8.93 -17.97 1.87
C ASN A 100 -7.62 -17.27 1.49
N ILE A 101 -7.51 -15.95 1.68
CA ILE A 101 -6.28 -15.19 1.40
C ILE A 101 -5.17 -15.57 2.38
N ILE A 102 -5.49 -15.72 3.68
CA ILE A 102 -4.50 -16.14 4.68
C ILE A 102 -3.97 -17.54 4.34
N SER A 103 -4.87 -18.50 4.10
CA SER A 103 -4.49 -19.88 3.72
C SER A 103 -3.62 -19.86 2.47
N LEU A 104 -4.10 -19.24 1.38
CA LEU A 104 -3.37 -19.17 0.11
C LEU A 104 -1.94 -18.65 0.28
N LEU A 105 -1.77 -17.55 1.03
CA LEU A 105 -0.44 -16.96 1.22
C LEU A 105 0.45 -17.82 2.12
N LYS A 106 -0.10 -18.49 3.14
CA LYS A 106 0.66 -19.40 3.99
C LYS A 106 1.02 -20.70 3.29
N ASP A 107 0.13 -21.21 2.44
CA ASP A 107 0.37 -22.40 1.63
C ASP A 107 1.49 -22.15 0.59
N VAL A 108 1.52 -20.96 -0.03
CA VAL A 108 2.53 -20.61 -1.05
C VAL A 108 3.87 -20.21 -0.43
N TYR A 109 3.87 -19.40 0.64
CA TYR A 109 5.09 -18.77 1.16
C TYR A 109 5.56 -19.28 2.53
N GLY A 110 4.76 -20.14 3.17
CA GLY A 110 5.02 -20.70 4.49
C GLY A 110 4.84 -19.73 5.65
N ASP A 111 5.05 -20.25 6.87
CA ASP A 111 4.78 -19.54 8.13
C ASP A 111 5.56 -18.24 8.30
N LYS A 112 6.71 -18.10 7.63
CA LYS A 112 7.56 -16.89 7.72
C LYS A 112 7.00 -15.69 6.95
N PHE A 113 6.00 -15.89 6.09
CA PHE A 113 5.36 -14.80 5.36
C PHE A 113 4.40 -14.05 6.30
N HIS A 114 4.69 -12.78 6.58
CA HIS A 114 3.97 -12.02 7.60
C HIS A 114 2.63 -11.49 7.09
N ILE A 115 1.53 -11.90 7.72
CA ILE A 115 0.19 -11.44 7.41
C ILE A 115 -0.36 -10.68 8.61
N HIS A 116 -0.89 -9.48 8.36
CA HIS A 116 -1.65 -8.79 9.38
C HIS A 116 -3.03 -8.35 8.89
N LEU A 117 -3.97 -8.30 9.81
CA LEU A 117 -5.36 -7.99 9.55
C LEU A 117 -5.79 -6.74 10.32
N TYR A 118 -6.50 -5.84 9.63
CA TYR A 118 -7.18 -4.71 10.23
C TYR A 118 -8.63 -5.05 10.53
N THR A 119 -9.15 -4.59 11.67
CA THR A 119 -10.59 -4.67 11.97
C THR A 119 -11.00 -3.65 13.01
N HIS A 120 -12.23 -3.14 12.94
CA HIS A 120 -12.83 -2.40 14.05
C HIS A 120 -13.41 -3.32 15.15
N GLY A 121 -13.37 -4.64 14.95
CA GLY A 121 -13.70 -5.66 15.92
C GLY A 121 -15.20 -5.93 16.11
N GLY A 122 -16.05 -5.37 15.23
CA GLY A 122 -17.51 -5.49 15.34
C GLY A 122 -18.03 -6.91 15.07
N HIS A 123 -17.40 -7.60 14.12
CA HIS A 123 -17.75 -8.96 13.72
C HIS A 123 -16.96 -10.05 14.45
N LEU A 124 -16.03 -9.69 15.35
CA LEU A 124 -15.22 -10.68 16.03
C LEU A 124 -16.06 -11.54 16.99
N THR A 125 -15.66 -12.80 17.07
CA THR A 125 -16.08 -13.75 18.10
C THR A 125 -14.84 -14.52 18.56
N PRO A 126 -14.87 -15.16 19.75
CA PRO A 126 -13.77 -16.01 20.18
C PRO A 126 -13.43 -17.11 19.17
N ASP A 127 -14.45 -17.59 18.43
CA ASP A 127 -14.27 -18.60 17.40
C ASP A 127 -13.51 -18.07 16.18
N ILE A 128 -13.93 -16.93 15.63
CA ILE A 128 -13.23 -16.26 14.51
C ILE A 128 -11.78 -15.97 14.90
N ILE A 129 -11.53 -15.46 16.10
CA ILE A 129 -10.17 -15.17 16.58
C ILE A 129 -9.29 -16.42 16.57
N ARG A 130 -9.78 -17.55 17.10
CA ARG A 130 -9.03 -18.81 17.09
C ARG A 130 -8.85 -19.39 15.69
N ARG A 131 -9.84 -19.22 14.80
CA ARG A 131 -9.74 -19.66 13.41
C ARG A 131 -8.65 -18.89 12.66
N LEU A 132 -8.60 -17.57 12.82
CA LEU A 132 -7.55 -16.73 12.24
C LEU A 132 -6.15 -17.10 12.76
N ASP A 133 -6.00 -17.33 14.06
CA ASP A 133 -4.75 -17.80 14.68
C ASP A 133 -4.29 -19.14 14.09
N ARG A 134 -5.21 -20.12 13.98
CA ARG A 134 -4.91 -21.45 13.40
C ARG A 134 -4.55 -21.41 11.92
N LEU A 135 -5.10 -20.46 11.16
CA LEU A 135 -4.73 -20.23 9.76
C LEU A 135 -3.35 -19.56 9.62
N GLY A 136 -2.73 -19.17 10.73
CA GLY A 136 -1.40 -18.57 10.75
C GLY A 136 -1.40 -17.05 10.58
N LEU A 137 -2.51 -16.35 10.87
CA LEU A 137 -2.46 -14.90 10.96
C LEU A 137 -1.39 -14.50 12.00
N ASP A 138 -0.47 -13.59 11.64
CA ASP A 138 0.65 -13.25 12.51
C ASP A 138 0.34 -12.06 13.43
N GLU A 139 -0.46 -11.11 12.94
CA GLU A 139 -0.67 -9.84 13.63
C GLU A 139 -2.11 -9.31 13.42
N LEU A 140 -2.78 -8.92 14.50
CA LEU A 140 -4.15 -8.40 14.48
C LEU A 140 -4.19 -6.96 15.00
N ARG A 141 -4.59 -6.03 14.12
CA ARG A 141 -4.67 -4.59 14.41
C ARG A 141 -6.11 -4.15 14.62
N PHE A 142 -6.43 -3.79 15.85
CA PHE A 142 -7.74 -3.28 16.21
C PHE A 142 -7.84 -1.78 15.98
N HIS A 143 -8.94 -1.36 15.38
CA HIS A 143 -9.43 0.02 15.41
C HIS A 143 -10.66 0.10 16.32
N PRO A 144 -10.48 0.08 17.65
CA PRO A 144 -11.57 -0.19 18.58
C PRO A 144 -12.64 0.92 18.54
N ARG A 145 -13.83 0.59 18.01
CA ARG A 145 -14.98 1.52 17.92
C ARG A 145 -16.03 1.25 18.98
N TYR A 146 -16.16 -0.02 19.39
CA TYR A 146 -17.17 -0.48 20.33
C TYR A 146 -16.53 -0.99 21.61
N GLU A 147 -17.27 -0.95 22.72
CA GLU A 147 -16.82 -1.49 24.00
C GLU A 147 -16.47 -3.00 23.91
N ARG A 148 -17.24 -3.73 23.09
CA ARG A 148 -16.99 -5.16 22.81
C ARG A 148 -15.65 -5.40 22.11
N SER A 149 -15.14 -4.46 21.31
CA SER A 149 -13.86 -4.59 20.61
C SER A 149 -12.71 -4.75 21.59
N PHE A 150 -12.75 -4.06 22.74
CA PHE A 150 -11.72 -4.18 23.76
C PHE A 150 -11.75 -5.53 24.47
N LYS A 151 -12.95 -6.11 24.69
CA LYS A 151 -13.07 -7.48 25.20
C LYS A 151 -12.42 -8.48 24.26
N TYR A 152 -12.56 -8.29 22.95
CA TYR A 152 -11.93 -9.15 21.95
C TYR A 152 -10.45 -8.90 21.75
N LEU A 153 -10.00 -7.67 21.92
CA LEU A 153 -8.58 -7.35 21.98
C LEU A 153 -7.92 -8.09 23.15
N GLU A 154 -8.49 -8.00 24.36
CA GLU A 154 -8.00 -8.73 25.54
C GLU A 154 -8.12 -10.27 25.38
N TYR A 155 -9.17 -10.74 24.71
CA TYR A 155 -9.30 -12.16 24.40
C TYR A 155 -8.18 -12.62 23.45
N ALA A 156 -7.93 -11.88 22.35
CA ALA A 156 -6.92 -12.22 21.37
C ALA A 156 -5.51 -12.22 21.99
N THR A 157 -5.15 -11.19 22.78
CA THR A 157 -3.84 -11.10 23.43
C THR A 157 -3.54 -12.28 24.36
N ARG A 158 -4.57 -12.84 25.01
CA ARG A 158 -4.40 -13.93 25.98
C ARG A 158 -4.53 -15.34 25.41
N ASN A 159 -5.24 -15.50 24.29
CA ASN A 159 -5.69 -16.81 23.82
C ASN A 159 -5.15 -17.18 22.43
N THR A 160 -4.22 -16.39 21.88
CA THR A 160 -3.67 -16.61 20.54
C THR A 160 -2.17 -16.39 20.51
N SER A 161 -1.53 -16.88 19.46
CA SER A 161 -0.11 -16.64 19.18
C SER A 161 0.15 -15.33 18.42
N MET A 162 -0.91 -14.71 17.90
CA MET A 162 -0.87 -13.44 17.18
C MET A 162 -0.27 -12.29 17.99
N GLU A 163 0.51 -11.44 17.32
CA GLU A 163 0.85 -10.12 17.81
C GLU A 163 -0.37 -9.18 17.72
N VAL A 164 -0.92 -8.78 18.86
CA VAL A 164 -2.13 -7.95 18.91
C VAL A 164 -1.76 -6.50 19.26
N GLY A 165 -2.31 -5.57 18.49
CA GLY A 165 -2.11 -4.13 18.69
C GLY A 165 -3.32 -3.30 18.28
N VAL A 166 -3.22 -1.99 18.52
CA VAL A 166 -4.24 -1.00 18.13
C VAL A 166 -3.69 -0.10 17.04
N GLU A 167 -4.53 0.29 16.08
CA GLU A 167 -4.19 1.32 15.09
C GLU A 167 -5.32 2.36 14.98
N VAL A 168 -5.00 3.63 15.23
CA VAL A 168 -5.97 4.74 15.25
C VAL A 168 -5.36 6.02 14.69
N PRO A 169 -6.16 6.94 14.12
CA PRO A 169 -5.67 8.26 13.74
C PRO A 169 -5.55 9.17 14.97
N ALA A 170 -4.57 10.06 14.97
CA ALA A 170 -4.45 11.14 15.92
C ALA A 170 -5.38 12.31 15.53
N ILE A 171 -6.58 12.34 16.08
CA ILE A 171 -7.50 13.47 15.88
C ILE A 171 -6.94 14.70 16.62
N PRO A 172 -6.72 15.84 15.95
CA PRO A 172 -6.16 17.04 16.58
C PRO A 172 -6.92 17.45 17.85
N GLY A 173 -6.18 17.73 18.93
CA GLY A 173 -6.73 18.21 20.19
C GLY A 173 -7.33 17.12 21.09
N ARG A 174 -7.32 15.84 20.69
CA ARG A 174 -7.89 14.72 21.46
C ARG A 174 -6.87 13.91 22.24
N VAL A 175 -5.87 14.58 22.82
CA VAL A 175 -4.78 13.93 23.57
C VAL A 175 -5.33 13.05 24.69
N ALA A 176 -6.23 13.57 25.52
CA ALA A 176 -6.77 12.86 26.68
C ALA A 176 -7.58 11.60 26.30
N GLU A 177 -8.26 11.60 25.16
CA GLU A 177 -8.95 10.41 24.65
C GLU A 177 -7.93 9.37 24.18
N LEU A 178 -6.89 9.82 23.46
CA LEU A 178 -5.88 8.94 22.91
C LEU A 178 -4.96 8.35 24.00
N THR A 179 -4.60 9.09 25.05
CA THR A 179 -3.85 8.55 26.19
C THR A 179 -4.65 7.50 26.96
N LYS A 180 -5.95 7.74 27.21
CA LYS A 180 -6.84 6.72 27.81
C LYS A 180 -6.92 5.46 26.94
N LEU A 181 -6.97 5.62 25.62
CA LEU A 181 -6.94 4.48 24.70
C LEU A 181 -5.63 3.70 24.82
N VAL A 182 -4.48 4.39 24.91
CA VAL A 182 -3.17 3.74 25.10
C VAL A 182 -3.14 2.93 26.40
N GLU A 183 -3.55 3.51 27.51
CA GLU A 183 -3.59 2.82 28.81
C GLU A 183 -4.47 1.59 28.76
N ARG A 184 -5.64 1.72 28.14
CA ARG A 184 -6.60 0.63 28.01
C ARG A 184 -6.07 -0.49 27.09
N THR A 185 -5.34 -0.12 26.05
CA THR A 185 -4.66 -1.04 25.13
C THR A 185 -3.56 -1.81 25.87
N TRP A 186 -2.76 -1.11 26.67
CA TRP A 186 -1.71 -1.68 27.49
C TRP A 186 -2.27 -2.63 28.56
N LEU A 187 -3.32 -2.24 29.30
CA LEU A 187 -3.98 -3.07 30.29
C LEU A 187 -4.57 -4.37 29.71
N ALA A 188 -5.01 -4.33 28.46
CA ALA A 188 -5.50 -5.51 27.75
C ALA A 188 -4.38 -6.45 27.28
N GLY A 189 -3.11 -6.10 27.48
CA GLY A 189 -1.94 -6.93 27.16
C GLY A 189 -1.43 -6.78 25.72
N ALA A 190 -1.92 -5.81 24.96
CA ALA A 190 -1.44 -5.57 23.60
C ALA A 190 -0.01 -5.01 23.59
N LYS A 191 0.78 -5.39 22.58
CA LYS A 191 2.21 -5.08 22.51
C LYS A 191 2.53 -3.72 21.92
N PHE A 192 1.63 -3.20 21.09
CA PHE A 192 1.85 -1.95 20.40
C PHE A 192 0.57 -1.15 20.12
N ILE A 193 0.76 0.14 19.90
CA ILE A 193 -0.22 1.04 19.31
C ILE A 193 0.40 1.86 18.19
N ASN A 194 -0.25 1.83 17.03
CA ASN A 194 0.05 2.66 15.88
C ASN A 194 -0.87 3.87 15.86
N ILE A 195 -0.29 5.05 15.81
CA ILE A 195 -0.97 6.33 15.80
C ILE A 195 -0.70 6.97 14.45
N ASN A 196 -1.68 6.94 13.56
CA ASN A 196 -1.54 7.51 12.22
C ASN A 196 -1.82 9.00 12.28
N GLU A 197 -1.00 9.80 11.59
CA GLU A 197 -1.35 11.19 11.34
C GLU A 197 -2.66 11.23 10.52
N LEU A 198 -3.59 12.08 10.93
CA LEU A 198 -4.92 12.14 10.36
C LEU A 198 -4.85 12.64 8.92
N GLU A 199 -5.12 11.73 8.00
CA GLU A 199 -5.28 12.00 6.57
C GLU A 199 -6.64 12.65 6.28
N TYR A 200 -6.70 13.41 5.18
CA TYR A 200 -7.96 13.83 4.58
C TYR A 200 -8.01 13.48 3.09
N SER A 201 -9.23 13.29 2.59
CA SER A 201 -9.56 13.06 1.19
C SER A 201 -10.82 13.86 0.85
N GLU A 202 -11.18 13.89 -0.43
CA GLU A 202 -12.43 14.51 -0.90
C GLU A 202 -13.66 14.03 -0.12
N THR A 203 -13.67 12.75 0.27
CA THR A 203 -14.85 12.11 0.88
C THR A 203 -15.03 12.38 2.37
N ASN A 204 -14.01 12.88 3.07
CA ASN A 204 -14.08 13.21 4.51
C ASN A 204 -13.86 14.69 4.80
N LEU A 205 -13.34 15.46 3.83
CA LEU A 205 -12.98 16.87 4.00
C LEU A 205 -14.11 17.70 4.61
N ALA A 206 -15.32 17.64 4.05
CA ALA A 206 -16.46 18.40 4.56
C ALA A 206 -16.78 18.07 6.03
N LYS A 207 -16.71 16.79 6.42
CA LYS A 207 -16.98 16.34 7.79
C LYS A 207 -15.91 16.79 8.78
N LEU A 208 -14.66 16.91 8.31
CA LEU A 208 -13.53 17.44 9.09
C LEU A 208 -13.67 18.95 9.29
N LEU A 209 -13.98 19.71 8.22
CA LEU A 209 -14.15 21.16 8.27
C LEU A 209 -15.29 21.59 9.21
N ILE A 210 -16.44 20.92 9.16
CA ILE A 210 -17.59 21.19 10.06
C ILE A 210 -17.21 20.97 11.54
N ARG A 211 -16.20 20.15 11.82
CA ARG A 211 -15.67 19.89 13.17
C ARG A 211 -14.54 20.84 13.57
N GLY A 212 -14.25 21.86 12.76
CA GLY A 212 -13.18 22.83 13.01
C GLY A 212 -11.78 22.31 12.73
N LEU A 213 -11.63 21.13 12.13
CA LEU A 213 -10.33 20.56 11.77
C LEU A 213 -9.84 21.19 10.46
N LYS A 214 -8.54 21.53 10.42
CA LYS A 214 -7.93 22.27 9.32
C LYS A 214 -6.97 21.39 8.52
N PRO A 215 -7.28 21.06 7.26
CA PRO A 215 -6.33 20.43 6.34
C PRO A 215 -5.07 21.29 6.15
N ALA A 216 -3.92 20.65 6.01
CA ALA A 216 -2.68 21.34 5.66
C ALA A 216 -2.64 21.56 4.13
N ALA A 217 -2.47 22.81 3.70
CA ALA A 217 -2.44 23.14 2.27
C ALA A 217 -1.32 22.41 1.53
N GLY A 218 -1.67 21.71 0.44
CA GLY A 218 -0.73 20.95 -0.38
C GLY A 218 -0.10 19.74 0.30
N LYS A 219 -0.67 19.25 1.41
CA LYS A 219 -0.15 18.12 2.17
C LYS A 219 -1.29 17.14 2.50
N PRO A 220 -1.01 15.83 2.67
CA PRO A 220 -2.05 14.82 2.85
C PRO A 220 -2.55 14.67 4.31
N TYR A 221 -2.40 15.68 5.17
CA TYR A 221 -2.74 15.58 6.60
C TYR A 221 -3.49 16.79 7.15
N VAL A 222 -4.07 16.61 8.34
CA VAL A 222 -4.74 17.65 9.13
C VAL A 222 -3.78 18.27 10.15
N LEU A 223 -3.75 19.59 10.24
CA LEU A 223 -2.91 20.36 11.17
C LEU A 223 -3.19 19.97 12.63
N GLY A 224 -2.14 19.85 13.45
CA GLY A 224 -2.24 19.49 14.86
C GLY A 224 -2.32 17.98 15.14
N SER A 225 -2.44 17.15 14.11
CA SER A 225 -2.58 15.70 14.27
C SER A 225 -1.28 15.06 14.76
N PHE A 226 -0.16 15.37 14.13
CA PHE A 226 1.14 14.85 14.52
C PHE A 226 1.59 15.36 15.89
N GLU A 227 1.30 16.63 16.20
CA GLU A 227 1.55 17.21 17.51
C GLU A 227 0.78 16.49 18.60
N THR A 228 -0.49 16.13 18.33
CA THR A 228 -1.31 15.30 19.23
C THR A 228 -0.68 13.93 19.44
N ALA A 229 -0.22 13.27 18.37
CA ALA A 229 0.45 11.97 18.47
C ALA A 229 1.76 12.06 19.29
N LEU A 230 2.55 13.11 19.08
CA LEU A 230 3.79 13.36 19.84
C LEU A 230 3.52 13.62 21.32
N GLN A 231 2.44 14.32 21.67
CA GLN A 231 2.03 14.52 23.06
C GLN A 231 1.69 13.18 23.74
N VAL A 232 1.02 12.28 23.02
CA VAL A 232 0.72 10.93 23.53
C VAL A 232 1.97 10.09 23.69
N LEU A 233 2.92 10.16 22.75
CA LEU A 233 4.20 9.46 22.87
C LEU A 233 4.97 9.93 24.13
N ARG A 234 5.01 11.25 24.38
CA ARG A 234 5.62 11.80 25.61
C ARG A 234 4.90 11.33 26.86
N TYR A 235 3.56 11.29 26.86
CA TYR A 235 2.78 10.75 27.96
C TYR A 235 3.18 9.32 28.31
N VAL A 236 3.34 8.46 27.28
CA VAL A 236 3.76 7.06 27.45
C VAL A 236 5.17 6.96 28.03
N GLU A 237 6.08 7.83 27.61
CA GLU A 237 7.44 7.93 28.17
C GLU A 237 7.42 8.36 29.65
N GLU A 238 6.70 9.43 29.97
CA GLU A 238 6.59 10.00 31.32
C GLU A 238 5.94 9.03 32.31
N LYS A 239 4.93 8.28 31.86
CA LYS A 239 4.27 7.23 32.66
C LYS A 239 5.06 5.93 32.74
N GLY A 240 6.08 5.75 31.90
CA GLY A 240 6.85 4.51 31.85
C GLY A 240 6.05 3.28 31.44
N LEU A 241 5.00 3.44 30.62
CA LEU A 241 4.16 2.29 30.21
C LEU A 241 4.97 1.34 29.33
N ASP A 242 4.88 0.03 29.55
CA ASP A 242 5.56 -0.97 28.71
C ASP A 242 4.71 -1.33 27.49
N ILE A 243 4.60 -0.40 26.55
CA ILE A 243 3.93 -0.56 25.26
C ILE A 243 4.73 0.14 24.16
N SER A 244 4.84 -0.50 23.00
CA SER A 244 5.46 0.13 21.84
C SER A 244 4.49 1.11 21.19
N VAL A 245 4.97 2.30 20.83
CA VAL A 245 4.15 3.33 20.19
C VAL A 245 4.82 3.71 18.88
N HIS A 246 4.08 3.66 17.77
CA HIS A 246 4.56 4.07 16.47
C HIS A 246 3.66 5.18 15.92
N ILE A 247 4.25 6.32 15.57
CA ILE A 247 3.57 7.43 14.90
C ILE A 247 3.88 7.33 13.41
N CYS A 248 2.86 7.04 12.61
CA CYS A 248 2.98 6.95 11.15
C CYS A 248 2.52 8.27 10.50
N PRO A 249 3.41 9.07 9.88
CA PRO A 249 3.01 10.28 9.17
C PRO A 249 2.15 9.97 7.95
N ALA A 250 1.29 10.89 7.54
CA ALA A 250 0.46 10.69 6.35
C ALA A 250 1.31 10.66 5.07
N VAL A 251 2.36 11.50 5.02
CA VAL A 251 3.28 11.62 3.86
C VAL A 251 4.05 10.33 3.60
N PHE A 252 4.28 9.52 4.65
CA PHE A 252 5.02 8.26 4.56
C PHE A 252 4.43 7.29 3.51
N LYS A 253 3.09 7.23 3.45
CA LYS A 253 2.36 6.30 2.61
C LYS A 253 2.69 6.47 1.13
N ASP A 254 2.69 7.70 0.64
CA ASP A 254 2.96 7.98 -0.77
C ASP A 254 4.46 8.10 -1.04
N ALA A 255 5.18 8.82 -0.17
CA ALA A 255 6.59 9.15 -0.38
C ALA A 255 7.53 7.95 -0.23
N VAL A 256 7.16 6.96 0.59
CA VAL A 256 7.99 5.80 0.92
C VAL A 256 7.27 4.50 0.57
N GLN A 257 6.15 4.21 1.23
CA GLN A 257 5.52 2.89 1.15
C GLN A 257 5.09 2.55 -0.29
N MET A 258 4.27 3.39 -0.92
CA MET A 258 3.76 3.20 -2.28
C MET A 258 4.89 3.28 -3.30
N ARG A 259 5.74 4.31 -3.21
CA ARG A 259 6.87 4.50 -4.13
C ARG A 259 7.81 3.29 -4.15
N LEU A 260 8.19 2.74 -2.99
CA LEU A 260 9.07 1.58 -2.95
C LEU A 260 8.41 0.34 -3.55
N ARG A 261 7.12 0.10 -3.30
CA ARG A 261 6.39 -1.00 -3.96
C ARG A 261 6.37 -0.83 -5.48
N LEU A 262 6.02 0.37 -5.96
CA LEU A 262 5.97 0.67 -7.39
C LEU A 262 7.32 0.46 -8.07
N ILE A 263 8.42 0.93 -7.47
CA ILE A 263 9.76 0.71 -8.01
C ILE A 263 10.07 -0.79 -8.10
N ARG A 264 9.78 -1.57 -7.04
CA ARG A 264 10.01 -3.02 -7.03
C ARG A 264 9.20 -3.72 -8.11
N LYS A 265 7.91 -3.38 -8.19
CA LYS A 265 6.99 -3.89 -9.21
C LYS A 265 7.47 -3.55 -10.61
N ALA A 266 7.78 -2.29 -10.88
CA ALA A 266 8.28 -1.84 -12.17
C ALA A 266 9.58 -2.55 -12.59
N LEU A 267 10.52 -2.75 -11.67
CA LEU A 267 11.74 -3.51 -11.96
C LEU A 267 11.47 -4.98 -12.31
N ALA A 268 10.43 -5.59 -11.75
CA ALA A 268 10.05 -6.96 -12.04
C ALA A 268 9.20 -7.10 -13.32
N THR A 269 8.39 -6.08 -13.65
CA THR A 269 7.39 -6.15 -14.73
C THR A 269 7.75 -5.36 -15.99
N ALA A 270 8.82 -4.55 -15.97
CA ALA A 270 9.20 -3.74 -17.13
C ALA A 270 9.46 -4.60 -18.36
N ALA A 271 8.80 -4.27 -19.47
CA ALA A 271 9.14 -4.87 -20.75
C ALA A 271 10.46 -4.28 -21.31
N PRO A 272 11.10 -4.94 -22.28
CA PRO A 272 12.35 -4.46 -22.85
C PRO A 272 12.29 -3.05 -23.46
N HIS A 273 11.12 -2.62 -23.96
CA HIS A 273 10.90 -1.29 -24.54
C HIS A 273 10.57 -0.21 -23.48
N GLU A 274 10.53 -0.57 -22.20
CA GLU A 274 10.22 0.35 -21.10
C GLU A 274 11.45 0.59 -20.25
N GLU A 275 11.56 1.79 -19.71
CA GLU A 275 12.46 2.08 -18.60
C GLU A 275 11.69 2.34 -17.31
N VAL A 276 12.32 2.02 -16.19
CA VAL A 276 11.79 2.32 -14.86
C VAL A 276 12.20 3.73 -14.45
N THR A 277 11.23 4.57 -14.10
CA THR A 277 11.46 5.94 -13.63
C THR A 277 11.80 5.98 -12.13
N PRO A 278 12.35 7.10 -11.60
CA PRO A 278 12.58 7.26 -10.16
C PRO A 278 11.33 7.23 -9.27
N SER A 279 10.13 7.43 -9.84
CA SER A 279 8.84 7.32 -9.14
C SER A 279 8.30 5.88 -9.14
N GLY A 280 8.91 4.96 -9.88
CA GLY A 280 8.44 3.57 -10.00
C GLY A 280 7.37 3.35 -11.06
N THR A 281 7.24 4.28 -12.00
CA THR A 281 6.43 4.11 -13.22
C THR A 281 7.27 3.56 -14.37
N LEU A 282 6.59 3.14 -15.43
CA LEU A 282 7.20 2.61 -16.65
C LEU A 282 7.03 3.62 -17.77
N ARG A 283 8.15 4.00 -18.40
CA ARG A 283 8.18 5.00 -19.47
C ARG A 283 8.66 4.37 -20.77
N SER A 284 7.94 4.63 -21.85
CA SER A 284 8.29 4.25 -23.22
C SER A 284 8.39 5.47 -24.11
N LEU A 285 9.14 5.36 -25.20
CA LEU A 285 9.18 6.36 -26.25
C LEU A 285 8.46 5.84 -27.49
N ARG A 286 7.35 6.49 -27.84
CA ARG A 286 6.59 6.18 -29.06
C ARG A 286 7.18 6.98 -30.23
N ILE A 287 7.64 6.28 -31.26
CA ILE A 287 8.27 6.86 -32.45
C ILE A 287 7.61 6.38 -33.75
N PRO A 288 7.67 7.16 -34.85
CA PRO A 288 7.22 6.70 -36.17
C PRO A 288 8.00 5.48 -36.69
N ASN A 289 7.35 4.62 -37.47
CA ASN A 289 7.97 3.39 -37.99
C ASN A 289 9.18 3.65 -38.92
N ASP A 290 9.13 4.69 -39.75
CA ASP A 290 10.26 5.08 -40.62
C ASP A 290 11.51 5.49 -39.81
N LEU A 291 11.30 6.07 -38.63
CA LEU A 291 12.37 6.41 -37.72
C LEU A 291 12.91 5.16 -37.01
N TYR A 292 12.04 4.22 -36.64
CA TYR A 292 12.45 2.92 -36.13
C TYR A 292 13.31 2.15 -37.14
N ASP A 293 12.94 2.10 -38.42
CA ASP A 293 13.71 1.44 -39.47
C ASP A 293 15.12 2.02 -39.65
N ARG A 294 15.29 3.31 -39.34
CA ARG A 294 16.62 3.94 -39.31
C ARG A 294 17.35 3.57 -38.03
N LEU A 295 16.71 3.66 -36.87
CA LEU A 295 17.31 3.32 -35.58
C LEU A 295 17.77 1.86 -35.53
N SER A 296 17.00 0.92 -36.09
CA SER A 296 17.31 -0.51 -36.11
C SER A 296 18.57 -0.83 -36.93
N ARG A 297 18.93 0.01 -37.92
CA ARG A 297 20.22 -0.11 -38.63
C ARG A 297 21.41 0.30 -37.77
N TYR A 298 21.22 1.27 -36.87
CA TYR A 298 22.24 1.71 -35.92
C TYR A 298 22.31 0.81 -34.67
N LEU A 299 21.17 0.28 -34.24
CA LEU A 299 21.00 -0.58 -33.07
C LEU A 299 20.22 -1.85 -33.47
N PRO A 300 20.88 -2.88 -34.03
CA PRO A 300 20.21 -4.07 -34.55
C PRO A 300 19.43 -4.89 -33.51
N GLN A 301 19.79 -4.75 -32.23
CA GLN A 301 19.14 -5.43 -31.10
C GLN A 301 18.22 -4.52 -30.30
N LEU A 302 17.70 -3.46 -30.93
CA LEU A 302 16.83 -2.47 -30.30
C LEU A 302 15.53 -3.14 -29.82
N PRO A 303 15.32 -3.30 -28.49
CA PRO A 303 14.10 -3.91 -28.00
C PRO A 303 12.94 -2.97 -28.27
N ALA A 304 11.92 -3.48 -28.96
CA ALA A 304 10.80 -2.69 -29.41
C ALA A 304 9.48 -3.46 -29.29
N LEU A 305 8.40 -2.72 -29.10
CA LEU A 305 7.05 -3.24 -29.18
C LEU A 305 6.29 -2.51 -30.29
N SER A 306 5.78 -3.26 -31.25
CA SER A 306 4.85 -2.74 -32.26
C SER A 306 3.42 -2.98 -31.79
N HIS A 307 2.59 -1.94 -31.73
CA HIS A 307 1.16 -2.11 -31.44
C HIS A 307 0.41 -2.47 -32.74
N PRO A 308 -0.27 -3.62 -32.82
CA PRO A 308 -0.88 -4.12 -34.06
C PRO A 308 -1.98 -3.21 -34.64
N ALA A 309 -2.61 -2.41 -33.78
CA ALA A 309 -3.72 -1.54 -34.18
C ALA A 309 -3.26 -0.32 -35.01
N ASP A 310 -2.01 0.12 -34.86
CA ASP A 310 -1.57 1.39 -35.45
C ASP A 310 -0.56 1.24 -36.58
N GLY A 311 0.32 0.23 -36.59
CA GLY A 311 1.31 -0.05 -37.66
C GLY A 311 2.27 1.10 -38.05
N LYS A 312 2.02 2.30 -37.53
CA LYS A 312 2.66 3.58 -37.84
C LYS A 312 3.62 4.00 -36.74
N TYR A 313 3.47 3.45 -35.55
CA TYR A 313 4.29 3.78 -34.39
C TYR A 313 4.86 2.54 -33.71
N ILE A 314 6.07 2.69 -33.21
CA ILE A 314 6.84 1.69 -32.49
C ILE A 314 7.20 2.26 -31.12
N TYR A 315 7.13 1.43 -30.09
CA TYR A 315 7.58 1.76 -28.75
C TYR A 315 9.00 1.25 -28.55
N VAL A 316 9.89 2.14 -28.13
CA VAL A 316 11.29 1.81 -27.83
C VAL A 316 11.66 2.30 -26.44
N ASN A 317 12.68 1.67 -25.87
CA ASN A 317 13.22 2.06 -24.58
C ASN A 317 13.85 3.46 -24.67
N PRO A 318 13.46 4.46 -23.84
CA PRO A 318 14.04 5.79 -23.94
C PRO A 318 15.56 5.85 -23.73
N ARG A 319 16.15 4.89 -23.01
CA ARG A 319 17.61 4.79 -22.81
C ARG A 319 18.39 4.61 -24.10
N VAL A 320 17.71 4.28 -25.20
CA VAL A 320 18.36 4.16 -26.52
C VAL A 320 18.92 5.49 -26.97
N LEU A 321 18.31 6.61 -26.55
CA LEU A 321 18.80 7.97 -26.85
C LEU A 321 20.24 8.19 -26.38
N ASP A 322 20.63 7.58 -25.26
CA ASP A 322 21.99 7.70 -24.71
C ASP A 322 23.04 7.09 -25.64
N LEU A 323 22.63 6.15 -26.50
CA LEU A 323 23.49 5.45 -27.45
C LEU A 323 23.52 6.09 -28.85
N LEU A 324 22.64 7.05 -29.14
CA LEU A 324 22.53 7.65 -30.47
C LEU A 324 23.50 8.81 -30.67
N PRO A 325 24.00 9.02 -31.91
CA PRO A 325 24.62 10.27 -32.32
C PRO A 325 23.68 11.47 -32.12
N LYS A 326 24.26 12.66 -31.97
CA LYS A 326 23.51 13.89 -31.64
C LYS A 326 22.38 14.18 -32.64
N GLU A 327 22.65 14.09 -33.93
CA GLU A 327 21.67 14.40 -34.98
C GLU A 327 20.46 13.45 -34.93
N LEU A 328 20.71 12.16 -34.69
CA LEU A 328 19.67 11.14 -34.63
C LEU A 328 18.89 11.22 -33.32
N ARG A 329 19.56 11.60 -32.22
CA ARG A 329 18.90 11.89 -30.94
C ARG A 329 17.92 13.06 -31.07
N GLU A 330 18.36 14.18 -31.66
CA GLU A 330 17.51 15.37 -31.87
C GLU A 330 16.31 15.04 -32.77
N GLU A 331 16.50 14.22 -33.81
CA GLU A 331 15.40 13.76 -34.66
C GLU A 331 14.39 12.92 -33.86
N VAL A 332 14.86 12.00 -33.03
CA VAL A 332 13.99 11.18 -32.17
C VAL A 332 13.27 12.03 -31.12
N GLU A 333 13.94 12.99 -30.50
CA GLU A 333 13.32 13.90 -29.53
C GLU A 333 12.26 14.81 -30.16
N SER A 334 12.45 15.22 -31.42
CA SER A 334 11.48 16.08 -32.13
C SER A 334 10.24 15.32 -32.62
N ARG A 335 10.36 14.01 -32.90
CA ARG A 335 9.28 13.19 -33.49
C ARG A 335 8.69 12.17 -32.52
N GLY A 336 9.37 11.91 -31.41
CA GLY A 336 8.99 10.94 -30.39
C GLY A 336 8.09 11.54 -29.32
N ILE A 337 7.23 10.69 -28.75
CA ILE A 337 6.32 11.07 -27.65
C ILE A 337 6.57 10.11 -26.49
N TYR A 338 6.85 10.66 -25.32
CA TYR A 338 6.98 9.87 -24.10
C TYR A 338 5.60 9.46 -23.60
N GLU A 339 5.45 8.17 -23.31
CA GLU A 339 4.27 7.62 -22.67
C GLU A 339 4.67 6.95 -21.36
N GLU A 340 3.96 7.28 -20.28
CA GLU A 340 4.25 6.80 -18.93
C GLU A 340 3.01 6.13 -18.35
N ARG A 341 3.21 4.98 -17.70
CA ARG A 341 2.14 4.20 -17.07
C ARG A 341 2.57 3.61 -15.74
N TYR A 342 1.60 3.26 -14.90
CA TYR A 342 1.87 2.47 -13.70
C TYR A 342 2.18 1.01 -14.08
N PRO A 343 3.09 0.34 -13.35
CA PRO A 343 3.34 -1.09 -13.50
C PRO A 343 2.10 -1.89 -13.07
N SER A 344 1.75 -2.91 -13.86
CA SER A 344 0.54 -3.71 -13.64
C SER A 344 0.78 -5.19 -13.85
N ILE A 345 0.16 -6.01 -12.99
CA ILE A 345 0.12 -7.47 -13.16
C ILE A 345 -1.03 -7.92 -14.08
N LEU A 346 -1.99 -7.03 -14.33
CA LEU A 346 -3.17 -7.30 -15.16
C LEU A 346 -2.96 -6.83 -16.59
N SER A 347 -1.94 -6.02 -16.86
CA SER A 347 -1.51 -5.72 -18.22
C SER A 347 -0.92 -6.98 -18.82
N SER A 348 -1.76 -7.77 -19.47
CA SER A 348 -1.28 -8.64 -20.55
C SER A 348 -0.67 -7.73 -21.59
N TYR A 349 0.63 -7.85 -21.82
CA TYR A 349 1.10 -7.59 -23.17
C TYR A 349 0.35 -8.61 -24.01
N SER A 350 -0.58 -8.13 -24.83
CA SER A 350 -0.89 -8.82 -26.07
C SER A 350 0.41 -8.79 -26.89
N LEU A 351 1.33 -9.71 -26.57
CA LEU A 351 2.29 -10.22 -27.53
C LEU A 351 1.44 -10.81 -28.64
N VAL A 352 1.12 -9.98 -29.63
CA VAL A 352 0.67 -10.49 -30.91
C VAL A 352 1.91 -11.10 -31.55
N THR A 353 2.25 -12.31 -31.12
CA THR A 353 2.76 -13.28 -32.07
C THR A 353 1.61 -13.51 -33.04
N LYS A 354 1.55 -12.72 -34.12
CA LYS A 354 0.95 -13.26 -35.33
C LYS A 354 1.85 -14.43 -35.68
N GLU A 355 1.32 -15.63 -35.54
CA GLU A 355 1.82 -16.77 -36.30
C GLU A 355 2.08 -16.26 -37.72
N VAL A 356 3.36 -16.25 -38.11
CA VAL A 356 3.70 -16.22 -39.52
C VAL A 356 3.17 -17.54 -40.03
N GLY A 357 2.01 -17.49 -40.69
CA GLY A 357 1.40 -18.64 -41.32
C GLY A 357 2.36 -19.23 -42.34
N ALA A 358 3.14 -20.22 -41.92
CA ALA A 358 3.68 -21.22 -42.82
C ALA A 358 2.59 -22.27 -43.05
N ARG A 359 1.70 -21.99 -44.01
CA ARG A 359 0.97 -22.98 -44.82
C ARG A 359 0.97 -22.37 -46.21
N GLY A 360 1.84 -22.80 -47.12
CA GLY A 360 1.69 -24.10 -47.75
C GLY A 360 0.74 -23.95 -48.93
N GLN A 361 1.27 -23.46 -50.05
CA GLN A 361 0.94 -23.86 -51.43
C GLN A 361 2.00 -23.29 -52.37
#